data_AF-A0A0R2C3P9-F1
#
_entry.id   AF-A0A0R2C3P9-F1
#
_cell.length_a   1.000
_cell.length_b   1.000
_cell.length_c   1.000
_cell.angle_alpha   90.00
_cell.angle_beta   90.00
_cell.angle_gamma   90.00
#
_symmetry.space_group_name_H-M   'P 1'
#
loop_
_entity.id
_entity.type
_entity.pdbx_description
1 polymer ?
#
loop_
_entity_poly.entity_id
_entity_poly.type
_entity_poly.pdbx_seq_one_letter_code
_entity_poly.pdbx_strand_id
1 'polypeptide(L)'
;MTTGVKELLLSLHQHLKLSATFAYGLLAAFNLLAKIRYQYHQIQASALMRGQVYHFWQPGLYLRIIITALNWSGDLAEAMTSQGFSEGQKRTEFLVDPLPKWQWFLAGCLIILYCWAAFFLRPW
;
A
#
# COMPACT_ATOMS: atom_id res chain seq x y z
N MET A 1 10.53 -0.06 13.11
CA MET A 1 9.43 -0.42 12.20
C MET A 1 8.62 -1.50 12.88
N THR A 2 7.53 -1.12 13.56
CA THR A 2 6.84 -1.99 14.52
C THR A 2 5.71 -2.83 13.91
N THR A 3 5.20 -2.47 12.73
CA THR A 3 4.21 -3.27 11.98
C THR A 3 4.55 -3.29 10.49
N GLY A 4 4.27 -4.42 9.82
CA GLY A 4 4.42 -4.55 8.38
C GLY A 4 3.30 -3.83 7.61
N VAL A 5 3.59 -3.39 6.38
CA VAL A 5 2.61 -2.72 5.51
C VAL A 5 1.36 -3.59 5.28
N LYS A 6 1.54 -4.91 5.19
CA LYS A 6 0.44 -5.87 5.06
C LYS A 6 -0.49 -5.84 6.26
N GLU A 7 0.06 -5.87 7.47
CA GLU A 7 -0.70 -5.85 8.73
C GLU A 7 -1.46 -4.54 8.88
N LEU A 8 -0.80 -3.42 8.57
CA LEU A 8 -1.44 -2.11 8.57
C LEU A 8 -2.66 -2.08 7.64
N LEU A 9 -2.52 -2.56 6.40
CA LEU A 9 -3.62 -2.51 5.43
C LEU A 9 -4.78 -3.43 5.79
N LEU A 10 -4.50 -4.61 6.32
CA LEU A 10 -5.55 -5.49 6.80
C LEU A 10 -6.27 -4.92 8.02
N SER A 11 -5.54 -4.34 8.98
CA SER A 11 -6.15 -3.67 10.14
C SER A 11 -7.06 -2.51 9.69
N LEU A 12 -6.62 -1.75 8.68
CA LEU A 12 -7.39 -0.65 8.11
C LEU A 12 -8.64 -1.16 7.38
N HIS A 13 -8.53 -2.26 6.63
CA HIS A 13 -9.68 -2.93 6.02
C HIS A 13 -10.72 -3.36 7.06
N GLN A 14 -10.27 -3.99 8.15
CA GLN A 14 -11.15 -4.53 9.19
C GLN A 14 -11.82 -3.44 10.03
N HIS A 15 -11.09 -2.39 10.40
CA HIS A 15 -11.58 -1.39 11.34
C HIS A 15 -12.18 -0.16 10.66
N LEU A 16 -11.62 0.27 9.52
CA LEU A 16 -12.10 1.42 8.76
C LEU A 16 -13.10 1.01 7.67
N LYS A 17 -13.41 -0.29 7.53
CA LYS A 17 -14.31 -0.84 6.50
C LYS A 17 -13.93 -0.40 5.08
N LEU A 18 -12.61 -0.34 4.77
CA LEU A 18 -12.17 -0.11 3.41
C LEU A 18 -12.67 -1.22 2.49
N SER A 19 -12.85 -0.95 1.19
CA SER A 19 -13.18 -2.04 0.26
C SER A 19 -12.02 -3.03 0.19
N ALA A 20 -12.35 -4.33 0.10
CA ALA A 20 -11.33 -5.38 -0.04
C ALA A 20 -10.47 -5.12 -1.28
N THR A 21 -11.07 -4.76 -2.41
CA THR A 21 -10.37 -4.43 -3.66
C THR A 21 -9.35 -3.32 -3.47
N PHE A 22 -9.70 -2.27 -2.72
CA PHE A 22 -8.77 -1.17 -2.45
C PHE A 22 -7.58 -1.61 -1.60
N ALA A 23 -7.84 -2.36 -0.52
CA ALA A 23 -6.78 -2.86 0.36
C ALA A 23 -5.83 -3.82 -0.38
N TYR A 24 -6.36 -4.76 -1.16
CA TYR A 24 -5.57 -5.68 -1.98
C TYR A 24 -4.85 -4.98 -3.13
N GLY A 25 -5.47 -3.97 -3.75
CA GLY A 25 -4.84 -3.15 -4.78
C GLY A 25 -3.63 -2.39 -4.24
N LEU A 26 -3.73 -1.83 -3.04
CA LEU A 26 -2.61 -1.14 -2.40
C LEU A 26 -1.51 -2.13 -1.99
N LEU A 27 -1.88 -3.29 -1.44
CA LEU A 27 -0.93 -4.37 -1.13
C LEU A 27 -0.16 -4.82 -2.39
N ALA A 28 -0.86 -4.96 -3.50
CA ALA A 28 -0.27 -5.28 -4.79
C ALA A 28 0.67 -4.18 -5.28
N ALA A 29 0.28 -2.90 -5.18
CA ALA A 29 1.13 -1.77 -5.54
C ALA A 29 2.46 -1.76 -4.75
N PHE A 30 2.40 -2.03 -3.44
CA PHE A 30 3.59 -2.15 -2.61
C PHE A 30 4.48 -3.33 -3.01
N ASN A 31 3.88 -4.48 -3.37
CA ASN A 31 4.63 -5.63 -3.85
C ASN A 31 5.28 -5.38 -5.22
N LEU A 32 4.56 -4.69 -6.12
CA LEU A 32 5.03 -4.32 -7.45
C LEU A 32 6.20 -3.34 -7.44
N LEU A 33 6.44 -2.62 -6.34
CA LEU A 33 7.54 -1.66 -6.23
C LEU A 33 8.92 -2.32 -6.43
N ALA A 34 9.09 -3.56 -5.99
CA ALA A 34 10.31 -4.33 -6.26
C ALA A 34 10.43 -4.70 -7.75
N LYS A 35 9.30 -5.07 -8.37
CA LYS A 35 9.23 -5.42 -9.80
C LYS A 35 9.54 -4.21 -10.69
N ILE A 36 9.06 -3.01 -10.32
CA ILE A 36 9.37 -1.75 -11.00
C ILE A 36 10.87 -1.46 -10.95
N ARG A 37 11.51 -1.65 -9.79
CA ARG A 37 12.97 -1.47 -9.66
C ARG A 37 13.75 -2.42 -10.57
N TYR A 38 13.36 -3.69 -10.62
CA TYR A 38 13.97 -4.65 -11.54
C TYR A 38 13.80 -4.21 -13.01
N GLN A 39 12.61 -3.74 -13.36
CA GLN A 39 12.27 -3.35 -14.73
C GLN A 39 12.96 -2.06 -15.17
N TYR A 40 13.18 -1.13 -14.24
CA TYR A 40 14.08 0.00 -14.44
C TYR A 40 15.48 -0.46 -14.89
N HIS A 41 16.09 -1.39 -14.16
CA HIS A 41 17.41 -1.92 -14.50
C HIS A 41 17.41 -2.69 -15.82
N GLN A 42 16.35 -3.44 -16.11
CA GLN A 42 16.21 -4.17 -17.37
C GLN A 42 16.11 -3.22 -18.58
N ILE A 43 15.35 -2.13 -18.46
CA ILE A 43 15.24 -1.09 -19.50
C ILE A 43 16.60 -0.43 -19.72
N GLN A 44 17.31 -0.10 -18.65
CA GLN A 44 18.65 0.48 -18.71
C GLN A 44 19.64 -0.46 -19.40
N ALA A 45 19.70 -1.73 -18.99
CA ALA A 45 20.56 -2.73 -19.61
C ALA A 45 20.25 -2.91 -21.10
N SER A 46 18.97 -2.99 -21.47
CA SER A 46 18.53 -3.11 -22.87
C SER A 46 18.91 -1.89 -23.71
N ALA A 47 18.95 -0.70 -23.11
CA ALA A 47 19.36 0.52 -23.78
C ALA A 47 20.85 0.58 -24.03
N LEU A 48 21.64 0.20 -23.04
CA LEU A 48 23.10 0.08 -23.16
C LEU A 48 23.48 -0.86 -24.31
N MET A 49 22.76 -1.97 -24.47
CA MET A 49 22.95 -2.89 -25.61
C MET A 49 22.64 -2.26 -26.98
N ARG A 50 21.80 -1.22 -27.03
CA ARG A 50 21.51 -0.43 -28.23
C ARG A 50 22.44 0.79 -28.41
N GLY A 51 23.44 0.95 -27.54
CA GLY A 51 24.32 2.14 -27.51
C GLY A 51 23.60 3.42 -27.04
N GLN A 52 22.43 3.29 -26.40
CA GLN A 52 21.62 4.40 -25.91
C GLN A 52 21.70 4.45 -24.38
N VAL A 53 22.00 5.61 -23.81
CA VAL A 53 22.07 5.78 -22.35
C VAL A 53 20.82 6.52 -21.88
N TYR A 54 19.91 5.82 -21.18
CA TYR A 54 18.77 6.48 -20.55
C TYR A 54 19.23 7.21 -19.29
N HIS A 55 19.13 8.54 -19.33
CA HIS A 55 19.28 9.36 -18.13
C HIS A 55 18.00 9.32 -17.31
N PHE A 56 18.11 9.60 -16.00
CA PHE A 56 16.97 9.63 -15.08
C PHE A 56 15.85 10.58 -15.53
N TRP A 57 16.15 11.60 -16.34
CA TRP A 57 15.19 12.62 -16.76
C TRP A 57 14.49 12.30 -18.10
N GLN A 58 14.80 11.16 -18.72
CA GLN A 58 14.23 10.84 -20.03
C GLN A 58 12.79 10.31 -19.90
N PRO A 59 11.79 10.98 -20.51
CA PRO A 59 10.38 10.60 -20.34
C PRO A 59 10.07 9.21 -20.90
N GLY A 60 10.82 8.77 -21.93
CA GLY A 60 10.63 7.45 -22.55
C GLY A 60 10.88 6.27 -21.59
N LEU A 61 11.73 6.44 -20.57
CA LEU A 61 11.95 5.42 -19.56
C LEU A 61 10.71 5.25 -18.68
N TYR A 62 10.16 6.36 -18.19
CA TYR A 62 8.97 6.35 -17.33
C TYR A 62 7.74 5.83 -18.08
N LEU A 63 7.55 6.26 -19.32
CA LEU A 63 6.41 5.81 -20.14
C LEU A 63 6.43 4.29 -20.33
N ARG A 64 7.59 3.69 -20.59
CA ARG A 64 7.74 2.22 -20.69
C ARG A 64 7.39 1.52 -19.38
N ILE A 65 7.87 2.05 -18.25
CA ILE A 65 7.56 1.50 -16.92
C ILE A 65 6.06 1.59 -16.64
N ILE A 66 5.42 2.73 -16.93
CA ILE A 66 3.99 2.94 -16.72
C ILE A 66 3.16 1.97 -17.55
N ILE A 67 3.44 1.85 -18.85
CA ILE A 67 2.74 0.91 -19.74
C ILE A 67 2.88 -0.54 -19.22
N THR A 68 4.09 -0.92 -18.81
CA THR A 68 4.34 -2.26 -18.28
C THR A 68 3.59 -2.49 -16.96
N ALA A 69 3.53 -1.49 -16.08
CA ALA A 69 2.78 -1.56 -14.83
C ALA A 69 1.26 -1.65 -15.06
N LEU A 70 0.72 -0.92 -16.05
CA LEU A 70 -0.69 -1.02 -16.44
C LEU A 70 -1.04 -2.44 -16.91
N ASN A 71 -0.17 -3.06 -17.72
CA ASN A 71 -0.37 -4.45 -18.15
C ASN A 71 -0.39 -5.40 -16.95
N TRP A 72 0.58 -5.30 -16.02
CA TRP A 72 0.55 -6.14 -14.81
C TRP A 72 -0.66 -5.90 -13.91
N SER A 73 -1.19 -4.68 -13.89
CA SER A 73 -2.44 -4.39 -13.18
C SER A 73 -3.61 -5.13 -13.82
N GLY A 74 -3.67 -5.18 -15.15
CA GLY A 74 -4.63 -5.99 -15.89
C GLY A 74 -4.48 -7.48 -15.60
N ASP A 75 -3.26 -8.00 -15.72
CA ASP A 75 -2.93 -9.41 -15.43
C ASP A 75 -3.33 -9.80 -14.01
N LEU A 76 -3.10 -8.91 -13.04
CA LEU A 76 -3.48 -9.11 -11.64
C LEU A 76 -5.00 -9.14 -11.47
N ALA A 77 -5.72 -8.20 -12.08
CA ALA A 77 -7.17 -8.15 -12.00
C ALA A 77 -7.78 -9.42 -12.62
N GLU A 78 -7.28 -9.85 -13.77
CA GLU A 78 -7.68 -11.10 -14.42
C GLU A 78 -7.41 -12.29 -13.49
N ALA A 79 -6.18 -12.43 -12.97
CA ALA A 79 -5.83 -13.49 -12.04
C ALA A 79 -6.71 -13.49 -10.77
N MET A 80 -7.07 -12.32 -10.24
CA MET A 80 -7.99 -12.20 -9.12
C MET A 80 -9.38 -12.74 -9.49
N THR A 81 -9.93 -12.32 -10.64
CA THR A 81 -11.23 -12.82 -11.10
C THR A 81 -11.22 -14.32 -11.39
N SER A 82 -10.15 -14.86 -11.98
CA SER A 82 -9.98 -16.30 -12.22
C SER A 82 -9.88 -17.11 -10.93
N GLN A 83 -9.34 -16.52 -9.86
CA GLN A 83 -9.32 -17.12 -8.51
C GLN A 83 -10.65 -16.94 -7.75
N GLY A 84 -11.70 -16.45 -8.41
CA GLY A 84 -13.01 -16.25 -7.79
C GLY A 84 -13.07 -15.03 -6.87
N PHE A 85 -12.24 -14.01 -7.11
CA PHE A 85 -12.42 -12.72 -6.45
C PHE A 85 -13.64 -11.99 -7.03
N SER A 86 -14.56 -11.62 -6.15
CA SER A 86 -15.74 -10.82 -6.48
C SER A 86 -15.94 -9.77 -5.39
N GLU A 87 -16.17 -8.53 -5.79
CA GLU A 87 -16.37 -7.42 -4.86
C GLU A 87 -17.66 -7.60 -4.04
N GLY A 88 -17.59 -7.34 -2.74
CA GLY A 88 -18.76 -7.38 -1.86
C GLY A 88 -19.22 -8.77 -1.41
N GLN A 89 -18.58 -9.85 -1.88
CA GLN A 89 -18.85 -11.19 -1.35
C GLN A 89 -18.21 -11.37 0.02
N LYS A 90 -18.92 -12.06 0.94
CA LYS A 90 -18.37 -12.41 2.25
C LYS A 90 -17.18 -13.36 2.07
N ARG A 91 -16.00 -12.92 2.47
CA ARG A 91 -14.78 -13.73 2.54
C ARG A 91 -14.40 -13.97 3.99
N THR A 92 -13.65 -15.06 4.21
CA THR A 92 -13.03 -15.30 5.51
C THR A 92 -11.69 -14.58 5.53
N GLU A 93 -11.49 -13.69 6.51
CA GLU A 93 -10.23 -12.99 6.70
C GLU A 93 -9.22 -13.91 7.39
N PHE A 94 -8.06 -14.12 6.76
CA PHE A 94 -7.03 -15.03 7.28
C PHE A 94 -6.27 -14.47 8.49
N LEU A 95 -6.13 -13.14 8.56
CA LEU A 95 -5.50 -12.46 9.67
C LEU A 95 -6.60 -11.66 10.35
N VAL A 96 -6.86 -11.92 11.63
CA VAL A 96 -7.76 -11.11 12.45
C VAL A 96 -6.86 -10.30 13.35
N ASP A 97 -6.93 -8.97 13.28
CA ASP A 97 -6.14 -8.11 14.17
C ASP A 97 -6.83 -8.00 15.54
N PRO A 98 -6.25 -8.57 16.61
CA PRO A 98 -6.85 -8.45 17.94
C PRO A 98 -6.49 -7.08 18.50
N LEU A 99 -7.26 -6.03 18.17
CA LEU A 99 -7.12 -4.70 18.78
C LEU A 99 -7.05 -4.81 20.31
N PRO A 100 -5.85 -4.69 20.93
CA PRO A 100 -5.71 -4.93 22.35
C PRO A 100 -6.32 -3.75 23.11
N LYS A 101 -7.16 -4.05 24.11
CA LYS A 101 -7.91 -3.05 24.90
C LYS A 101 -7.02 -1.98 25.54
N TRP A 102 -5.74 -2.28 25.76
CA TRP A 102 -4.75 -1.35 26.30
C TRP A 102 -4.48 -0.15 25.36
N GLN A 103 -4.60 -0.31 24.03
CA GLN A 103 -4.45 0.80 23.09
C GLN A 103 -5.52 1.88 23.30
N TRP A 104 -6.75 1.48 23.61
CA TRP A 104 -7.83 2.43 23.94
C TRP A 104 -7.57 3.19 25.24
N PHE A 105 -6.96 2.52 26.23
CA PHE A 105 -6.54 3.19 27.47
C PHE A 105 -5.46 4.23 27.21
N LEU A 106 -4.44 3.89 26.41
CA LEU A 106 -3.38 4.82 26.02
C LEU A 106 -3.93 6.03 25.24
N ALA A 107 -4.84 5.79 24.28
CA ALA A 107 -5.49 6.86 23.52
C ALA A 107 -6.29 7.81 24.42
N GLY A 108 -7.07 7.26 25.36
CA GLY A 108 -7.78 8.06 26.36
C GLY A 108 -6.84 8.89 27.24
N CYS A 109 -5.75 8.29 27.71
CA CYS A 109 -4.72 8.97 28.50
C CYS A 109 -4.09 10.15 27.74
N LEU A 110 -3.75 9.95 26.47
CA LEU A 110 -3.20 11.01 25.60
C LEU A 110 -4.18 12.17 25.36
N ILE A 111 -5.47 11.87 25.15
CA ILE A 111 -6.51 12.89 24.98
C ILE A 111 -6.66 13.70 26.27
N ILE A 112 -6.70 13.06 27.43
CA ILE A 112 -6.78 13.73 28.73
C ILE A 112 -5.56 14.62 28.96
N LEU A 113 -4.35 14.10 28.68
CA LEU A 113 -3.12 14.86 28.79
C LEU A 113 -3.13 16.10 27.87
N TYR A 114 -3.59 15.94 26.63
CA TYR A 114 -3.73 17.05 25.68
C TYR A 114 -4.73 18.10 26.16
N CYS A 115 -5.91 17.68 26.63
CA CYS A 115 -6.90 18.60 27.20
C CYS A 115 -6.37 19.33 28.43
N TRP A 116 -5.64 18.63 29.30
CA TRP A 116 -5.04 19.22 30.49
C TRP A 116 -3.95 20.24 30.14
N ALA A 117 -3.08 19.91 29.19
CA ALA A 117 -2.06 20.82 28.68
C ALA A 117 -2.70 22.05 27.99
N ALA A 118 -3.73 21.85 27.17
CA ALA A 118 -4.43 22.94 26.49
C ALA A 118 -5.10 23.91 27.48
N PHE A 119 -5.68 23.38 28.56
CA PHE A 119 -6.25 24.19 29.65
C PHE A 119 -5.19 25.01 30.40
N PHE A 120 -3.99 24.45 30.59
CA PHE A 120 -2.89 25.13 31.28
C PHE A 120 -2.18 26.18 30.40
N LEU A 121 -2.15 25.99 29.08
CA LEU A 121 -1.49 26.89 28.11
C LEU A 121 -2.38 28.08 27.67
N ARG A 122 -3.71 27.98 27.81
CA ARG A 122 -4.65 29.10 27.68
C ARG A 122 -5.53 29.21 28.94
N PRO A 123 -5.03 29.77 30.04
CA PRO A 123 -5.93 30.44 30.96
C PRO A 123 -6.38 31.73 30.24
N TRP A 124 -7.67 32.05 30.26
CA TRP A 124 -8.34 33.17 29.57
C TRP A 124 -8.92 32.85 28.19
#